data_AF-A0A970YK48-F1
#
_entry.id   AF-A0A970YK48-F1
#
_cell.length_a   1.000
_cell.length_b   1.000
_cell.length_c   1.000
_cell.angle_alpha   90.00
_cell.angle_beta   90.00
_cell.angle_gamma   90.00
#
_symmetry.space_group_name_H-M   'P 1'
#
loop_
_entity.id
_entity.type
_entity.pdbx_description
1 polymer ?
#
loop_
_entity_poly.entity_id
_entity_poly.type
_entity_poly.pdbx_seq_one_letter_code
_entity_poly.pdbx_strand_id
1 'polypeptide(L)'
;MTLEWKEDRLILIDQRSLPSKEEYVECLTHEDVYLAIKNMVVRGAPAIGASAAFGYLLGAREARTGSEEMFFGHMVSVKKRLSESRPTAVNLFWALDRMERTLNQLRKQERKDLIASLE
;
A
#
# COMPACT_ATOMS: atom_id res chain seq x y z
N MET A 1 -13.36 13.38 -0.10
CA MET A 1 -12.38 12.46 -0.73
C MET A 1 -11.90 11.50 0.34
N THR A 2 -11.91 10.18 0.12
CA THR A 2 -11.61 9.20 1.19
C THR A 2 -10.11 8.91 1.33
N LEU A 3 -9.37 9.04 0.23
CA LEU A 3 -7.92 8.85 0.16
C LEU A 3 -7.33 9.75 -0.92
N GLU A 4 -6.09 10.19 -0.74
CA GLU A 4 -5.33 11.01 -1.68
C GLU A 4 -3.86 10.56 -1.68
N TRP A 5 -3.24 10.46 -2.85
CA TRP A 5 -1.80 10.29 -2.96
C TRP A 5 -1.16 11.62 -3.31
N LYS A 6 -0.25 12.10 -2.46
CA LYS A 6 0.36 13.42 -2.61
C LYS A 6 1.76 13.41 -2.01
N GLU A 7 2.73 14.02 -2.71
CA GLU A 7 4.10 14.20 -2.18
C GLU A 7 4.66 12.91 -1.57
N ASP A 8 4.53 11.80 -2.32
CA ASP A 8 5.07 10.51 -1.93
C ASP A 8 4.47 9.85 -0.68
N ARG A 9 3.30 10.33 -0.23
CA ARG A 9 2.55 9.77 0.90
C ARG A 9 1.09 9.53 0.56
N LEU A 10 0.49 8.56 1.25
CA LEU A 10 -0.95 8.31 1.21
C LEU A 10 -1.61 9.09 2.35
N ILE A 11 -2.58 9.93 2.03
CA ILE A 11 -3.37 10.69 2.99
C ILE A 11 -4.77 10.06 3.04
N LEU A 12 -5.22 9.70 4.24
CA LEU A 12 -6.52 9.08 4.48
C LEU A 12 -7.36 9.97 5.38
N ILE A 13 -8.66 10.08 5.09
CA ILE A 13 -9.59 10.64 6.08
C ILE A 13 -9.81 9.60 7.19
N ASP A 14 -9.70 10.00 8.45
CA ASP A 14 -9.98 9.13 9.58
C ASP A 14 -11.48 8.94 9.75
N GLN A 15 -11.99 7.85 9.17
CA GLN A 15 -13.42 7.54 9.21
C GLN A 15 -13.94 7.19 10.62
N ARG A 16 -13.06 7.04 11.62
CA ARG A 16 -13.43 6.79 13.02
C ARG A 16 -13.86 8.07 13.72
N SER A 17 -13.31 9.21 13.30
CA SER A 17 -13.59 10.52 13.88
C SER A 17 -14.85 11.18 13.27
N LEU A 18 -15.31 10.70 12.11
CA LEU A 18 -16.53 11.19 11.47
C LEU A 18 -17.81 10.72 12.18
N PRO A 19 -18.87 11.55 12.23
CA PRO A 19 -18.97 12.91 11.66
C PRO A 19 -18.46 14.01 12.61
N SER A 20 -18.02 13.66 13.82
CA SER A 20 -17.67 14.62 14.88
C SER A 20 -16.50 15.53 14.52
N LYS A 21 -15.48 15.00 13.84
CA LYS A 21 -14.30 15.74 13.41
C LYS A 21 -13.74 15.16 12.12
N GLU A 22 -13.35 16.05 11.22
CA GLU A 22 -12.60 15.69 10.02
C GLU A 22 -11.11 15.72 10.35
N GLU A 23 -10.50 14.53 10.42
CA GLU A 23 -9.07 14.32 10.69
C GLU A 23 -8.44 13.52 9.56
N TYR A 24 -7.14 13.70 9.39
CA TYR A 24 -6.37 13.05 8.34
C TYR A 24 -5.22 12.26 8.94
N VAL A 25 -4.94 11.10 8.36
CA VAL A 25 -3.80 10.24 8.69
C VAL A 25 -2.90 10.17 7.48
N GLU A 26 -1.64 10.54 7.67
CA GLU A 26 -0.60 10.40 6.66
C GLU A 26 0.12 9.05 6.83
N CYS A 27 0.26 8.33 5.74
CA CYS A 27 1.00 7.07 5.68
C CYS A 27 2.24 7.27 4.80
N LEU A 28 3.42 7.14 5.42
CA LEU A 28 4.73 7.29 4.79
C LEU A 28 5.38 5.92 4.50
N THR A 29 4.88 4.88 5.13
CA THR A 29 5.40 3.51 5.04
C THR A 29 4.29 2.50 4.76
N HIS A 30 4.65 1.30 4.29
CA HIS A 30 3.70 0.20 4.14
C HIS A 30 3.10 -0.22 5.49
N GLU A 31 3.84 -0.05 6.60
CA GLU A 31 3.37 -0.35 7.94
C GLU A 31 2.32 0.66 8.43
N ASP A 32 2.46 1.95 8.08
CA ASP A 32 1.42 2.95 8.36
C ASP A 32 0.10 2.58 7.68
N VAL A 33 0.18 2.14 6.42
CA VAL A 33 -0.99 1.67 5.65
C VAL A 33 -1.59 0.41 6.28
N TYR A 34 -0.76 -0.55 6.68
CA TYR A 34 -1.21 -1.73 7.43
C TYR A 34 -2.00 -1.33 8.67
N LEU A 35 -1.47 -0.41 9.49
CA LEU A 35 -2.12 0.07 10.69
C LEU A 35 -3.41 0.84 10.38
N ALA A 36 -3.43 1.66 9.34
CA ALA A 36 -4.62 2.40 8.92
C ALA A 36 -5.77 1.47 8.50
N ILE A 37 -5.47 0.42 7.72
CA ILE A 37 -6.47 -0.59 7.32
C ILE A 37 -6.93 -1.41 8.53
N LYS A 38 -5.99 -1.89 9.36
CA LYS A 38 -6.27 -2.72 10.54
C LYS A 38 -7.12 -1.99 11.57
N ASN A 39 -6.78 -0.73 11.86
CA ASN A 39 -7.47 0.08 12.86
C ASN A 39 -8.74 0.74 12.31
N MET A 40 -9.14 0.44 11.07
CA MET A 40 -10.32 0.99 10.41
C MET A 40 -10.31 2.52 10.26
N VAL A 41 -9.13 3.14 10.13
CA VAL A 41 -8.99 4.53 9.66
C VAL A 41 -9.65 4.64 8.28
N VAL A 42 -9.39 3.67 7.41
CA VAL A 42 -10.06 3.48 6.13
C VAL A 42 -10.95 2.24 6.17
N ARG A 43 -12.16 2.36 5.62
CA ARG A 43 -13.11 1.26 5.47
C ARG A 43 -13.88 1.38 4.15
N GLY A 44 -14.56 0.30 3.78
CA GLY A 44 -15.18 0.12 2.47
C GLY A 44 -14.26 -0.67 1.54
N ALA A 45 -14.79 -1.70 0.88
CA ALA A 45 -13.97 -2.64 0.12
C ALA A 45 -13.10 -1.98 -0.97
N PRO A 46 -13.62 -1.03 -1.78
CA PRO A 46 -12.78 -0.34 -2.77
C PRO A 46 -11.66 0.50 -2.14
N ALA A 47 -11.95 1.24 -1.06
CA ALA A 47 -10.97 2.10 -0.41
C ALA A 47 -9.86 1.30 0.29
N ILE A 48 -10.20 0.15 0.88
CA ILE A 48 -9.22 -0.79 1.44
C ILE A 48 -8.30 -1.32 0.34
N GLY A 49 -8.84 -1.73 -0.80
CA GLY A 49 -8.05 -2.21 -1.94
C GLY A 49 -7.09 -1.14 -2.46
N ALA A 50 -7.58 0.08 -2.68
CA ALA A 50 -6.75 1.20 -3.10
C ALA A 50 -5.64 1.53 -2.09
N SER A 51 -5.98 1.56 -0.79
CA SER A 51 -5.00 1.80 0.28
C SER A 51 -3.91 0.72 0.29
N ALA A 52 -4.29 -0.56 0.17
CA ALA A 52 -3.34 -1.66 0.10
C ALA A 52 -2.39 -1.58 -1.11
N ALA A 53 -2.87 -1.12 -2.27
CA ALA A 53 -2.02 -0.88 -3.43
C ALA A 53 -0.97 0.21 -3.15
N PHE A 54 -1.37 1.34 -2.57
CA PHE A 54 -0.43 2.39 -2.16
C PHE A 54 0.54 1.91 -1.07
N GLY A 55 0.08 1.09 -0.12
CA GLY A 55 0.96 0.45 0.85
C GLY A 55 2.02 -0.43 0.19
N TYR A 56 1.66 -1.16 -0.86
CA TYR A 56 2.61 -1.97 -1.64
C TYR A 56 3.64 -1.09 -2.37
N LEU A 57 3.19 0.02 -3.00
CA LEU A 57 4.08 1.00 -3.61
C LEU A 57 5.06 1.61 -2.59
N LEU A 58 4.59 1.97 -1.39
CA LEU A 58 5.45 2.48 -0.32
C LEU A 58 6.52 1.46 0.08
N GLY A 59 6.16 0.18 0.21
CA GLY A 59 7.14 -0.89 0.45
C GLY A 59 8.19 -1.02 -0.66
N ALA A 60 7.80 -0.86 -1.93
CA ALA A 60 8.76 -0.83 -3.04
C ALA A 60 9.74 0.36 -2.93
N ARG A 61 9.24 1.52 -2.49
CA ARG A 61 10.06 2.72 -2.27
C ARG A 61 11.01 2.59 -1.08
N GLU A 62 10.57 1.95 0.00
CA GLU A 62 11.42 1.62 1.15
C GLU A 62 12.62 0.75 0.76
N ALA A 63 12.41 -0.22 -0.15
CA ALA A 63 13.45 -1.12 -0.65
C ALA A 63 14.18 -0.62 -1.92
N ARG A 64 14.13 0.68 -2.25
CA ARG A 64 14.75 1.23 -3.48
C ARG A 64 16.25 0.94 -3.60
N THR A 65 16.95 0.76 -2.48
CA THR A 65 18.39 0.49 -2.44
C THR A 65 18.70 -0.98 -2.14
N GLY A 66 19.83 -1.50 -2.62
CA GLY A 66 20.28 -2.87 -2.34
C GLY A 66 20.25 -3.81 -3.55
N SER A 67 20.45 -5.11 -3.34
CA SER A 67 20.39 -6.13 -4.41
C SER A 67 18.96 -6.41 -4.85
N GLU A 68 18.81 -6.94 -6.05
CA GLU A 68 17.50 -7.34 -6.60
C GLU A 68 16.83 -8.42 -5.74
N GLU A 69 17.62 -9.38 -5.24
CA GLU A 69 17.15 -10.43 -4.33
C GLU A 69 16.56 -9.86 -3.04
N MET A 70 17.24 -8.90 -2.41
CA MET A 70 16.75 -8.25 -1.19
C MET A 70 15.45 -7.48 -1.46
N PHE A 71 15.36 -6.80 -2.61
CA PHE A 71 14.16 -6.07 -3.01
C PHE A 71 12.96 -7.02 -3.16
N PHE A 72 13.08 -8.10 -3.95
CA PHE A 72 11.96 -9.03 -4.13
C PHE A 72 11.60 -9.78 -2.84
N GLY A 73 12.60 -10.15 -2.02
CA GLY A 73 12.36 -10.72 -0.70
C GLY A 73 11.56 -9.77 0.19
N HIS A 74 11.91 -8.48 0.21
CA HIS A 74 11.17 -7.46 0.93
C HIS A 74 9.73 -7.32 0.40
N MET A 75 9.51 -7.30 -0.91
CA MET A 75 8.16 -7.16 -1.49
C MET A 75 7.24 -8.33 -1.15
N VAL A 76 7.78 -9.55 -1.01
CA VAL A 76 7.03 -10.71 -0.50
C VAL A 76 6.61 -10.48 0.95
N SER A 77 7.50 -9.96 1.79
CA SER A 77 7.19 -9.61 3.18
C SER A 77 6.14 -8.50 3.27
N VAL A 78 6.24 -7.45 2.45
CA VAL A 78 5.26 -6.34 2.39
C VAL A 78 3.87 -6.85 2.01
N LYS A 79 3.76 -7.68 0.96
CA LYS A 79 2.49 -8.28 0.55
C LYS A 79 1.86 -9.06 1.71
N LYS A 80 2.65 -9.94 2.33
CA LYS A 80 2.21 -10.73 3.47
C LYS A 80 1.71 -9.83 4.59
N ARG A 81 2.49 -8.81 4.95
CA ARG A 81 2.16 -7.88 6.03
C ARG A 81 0.83 -7.17 5.79
N LEU A 82 0.66 -6.56 4.62
CA LEU A 82 -0.58 -5.86 4.25
C LEU A 82 -1.79 -6.82 4.23
N SER A 83 -1.61 -8.07 3.80
CA SER A 83 -2.66 -9.09 3.79
C SER A 83 -3.20 -9.46 5.17
N GLU A 84 -2.36 -9.37 6.21
CA GLU A 84 -2.73 -9.65 7.59
C GLU A 84 -3.59 -8.54 8.21
N SER A 85 -3.68 -7.35 7.59
CA SER A 85 -4.44 -6.24 8.17
C SER A 85 -5.92 -6.57 8.28
N ARG A 86 -6.50 -7.23 7.26
CA ARG A 86 -7.89 -7.72 7.23
C ARG A 86 -8.01 -8.98 6.35
N PRO A 87 -7.79 -10.19 6.91
CA PRO A 87 -7.66 -11.44 6.15
C PRO A 87 -8.89 -11.88 5.33
N THR A 88 -10.04 -11.27 5.53
CA THR A 88 -11.29 -11.57 4.79
C THR A 88 -11.63 -10.52 3.73
N ALA A 89 -10.85 -9.44 3.61
CA ALA A 89 -11.15 -8.35 2.67
C ALA A 89 -10.73 -8.72 1.23
N VAL A 90 -11.63 -9.29 0.44
CA VAL A 90 -11.35 -9.75 -0.93
C VAL A 90 -10.67 -8.68 -1.81
N ASN A 91 -11.14 -7.42 -1.75
CA ASN A 91 -10.56 -6.33 -2.54
C ASN A 91 -9.11 -5.99 -2.14
N LEU A 92 -8.72 -6.27 -0.90
CA LEU A 92 -7.35 -6.12 -0.43
C LEU A 92 -6.44 -7.09 -1.18
N PHE A 93 -6.79 -8.38 -1.18
CA PHE A 93 -6.02 -9.42 -1.87
C PHE A 93 -5.99 -9.17 -3.37
N TRP A 94 -7.13 -8.83 -3.98
CA TRP A 94 -7.20 -8.50 -5.40
C TRP A 94 -6.23 -7.37 -5.79
N ALA A 95 -6.16 -6.31 -4.99
CA ALA A 95 -5.25 -5.19 -5.24
C ALA A 95 -3.79 -5.60 -5.07
N LEU A 96 -3.44 -6.30 -3.98
CA LEU A 96 -2.08 -6.77 -3.75
C LEU A 96 -1.60 -7.75 -4.84
N ASP A 97 -2.45 -8.68 -5.27
CA ASP A 97 -2.15 -9.63 -6.34
C ASP A 97 -1.94 -8.92 -7.68
N ARG A 98 -2.74 -7.89 -7.96
CA ARG A 98 -2.58 -7.07 -9.16
C ARG A 98 -1.22 -6.35 -9.15
N MET A 99 -0.86 -5.72 -8.03
CA MET A 99 0.42 -5.00 -7.90
C MET A 99 1.62 -5.94 -8.04
N GLU A 100 1.58 -7.12 -7.38
CA GLU A 100 2.65 -8.11 -7.49
C GLU A 100 2.80 -8.66 -8.92
N ARG A 101 1.68 -8.86 -9.64
CA ARG A 101 1.74 -9.26 -11.07
C ARG A 101 2.42 -8.19 -11.92
N THR A 102 2.06 -6.92 -11.75
CA THR A 102 2.72 -5.80 -12.44
C THR A 102 4.21 -5.80 -12.14
N LEU A 103 4.59 -5.88 -10.87
CA LEU A 103 6.00 -5.92 -10.46
C LEU A 103 6.77 -7.08 -11.12
N ASN A 104 6.18 -8.27 -11.16
CA ASN A 104 6.81 -9.45 -11.76
C ASN A 104 6.94 -9.36 -13.28
N GLN A 105 6.00 -8.70 -13.98
CA GLN A 105 6.09 -8.48 -15.43
C GLN A 105 7.24 -7.54 -15.80
N LEU A 106 7.55 -6.60 -14.91
CA LEU A 106 8.56 -5.57 -15.16
C LEU A 106 9.96 -5.97 -14.67
N ARG A 107 10.14 -7.19 -14.12
CA ARG A 107 11.42 -7.71 -13.56
C ARG A 107 12.68 -7.45 -14.38
N LYS A 108 12.57 -7.27 -15.70
CA LYS A 108 13.71 -7.00 -16.60
C LYS A 108 14.09 -5.51 -16.70
N GLN A 109 13.33 -4.62 -16.07
CA GLN A 109 13.55 -3.17 -16.09
C GLN A 109 14.43 -2.73 -14.91
N GLU A 110 15.02 -1.53 -15.03
CA GLU A 110 15.76 -0.94 -13.93
C GLU A 110 14.84 -0.64 -12.74
N ARG A 111 15.36 -0.73 -11.52
CA ARG A 111 14.53 -0.58 -10.31
C ARG A 111 13.81 0.76 -10.20
N LYS A 112 14.39 1.83 -10.73
CA LYS A 112 13.73 3.15 -10.74
C LYS A 112 12.48 3.13 -11.61
N ASP A 113 12.54 2.46 -12.76
CA ASP A 113 11.42 2.32 -13.68
C ASP A 113 10.33 1.40 -13.11
N LEU A 114 10.73 0.37 -12.33
CA LEU A 114 9.80 -0.47 -11.58
C LEU A 114 8.93 0.34 -10.62
N ILE A 115 9.56 1.18 -9.79
CA ILE A 115 8.85 1.98 -8.79
C ILE A 115 7.95 3.01 -9.47
N ALA A 116 8.44 3.69 -10.50
CA ALA A 116 7.65 4.65 -11.28
C ALA A 116 6.44 3.99 -11.96
N SER A 117 6.53 2.72 -12.34
CA SER A 117 5.43 1.98 -12.95
C SER A 117 4.37 1.48 -11.96
N LEU A 118 4.63 1.59 -10.65
CA LEU A 118 3.68 1.24 -9.58
C LEU A 118 2.88 2.45 -9.05
N GLU A 119 3.28 3.67 -9.42
CA GLU A 119 2.58 4.93 -9.12
C GLU A 119 1.37 5.14 -10.04
#